data_AF-A0A5C8NZK0-F1
#
_entry.id   AF-A0A5C8NZK0-F1
#
_cell.length_a   1.000
_cell.length_b   1.000
_cell.length_c   1.000
_cell.angle_alpha   90.00
_cell.angle_beta   90.00
_cell.angle_gamma   90.00
#
_symmetry.space_group_name_H-M   'P 1'
#
loop_
_entity.id
_entity.type
_entity.pdbx_description
1 polymer ?
#
loop_
_entity_poly.entity_id
_entity_poly.type
_entity_poly.pdbx_seq_one_letter_code
_entity_poly.pdbx_strand_id
1 'polypeptide(L)'
;MPKVFEDYFSELQANMVAVCLEYVKHKANDIYIYCSYESNVYVFNVFFVIENNVYRKHKLNTILNEIDTSIDRQEALLDFGINNLEALHNK
;
A
#
# COMPACT_ATOMS: atom_id res chain seq x y z
N MET A 1 -27.91 9.53 0.34
CA MET A 1 -28.04 8.06 0.42
C MET A 1 -27.11 7.58 1.53
N PRO A 2 -27.49 6.57 2.33
CA PRO A 2 -26.52 5.93 3.23
C PRO A 2 -25.38 5.31 2.42
N LYS A 3 -24.15 5.33 2.96
CA LYS A 3 -23.00 4.70 2.30
C LYS A 3 -23.20 3.19 2.19
N VAL A 4 -22.86 2.63 1.04
CA VAL A 4 -22.78 1.18 0.80
C VAL A 4 -21.33 0.70 0.89
N PHE A 5 -21.11 -0.62 0.89
CA PHE A 5 -19.78 -1.22 1.00
C PHE A 5 -18.80 -0.65 -0.05
N GLU A 6 -19.25 -0.51 -1.29
CA GLU A 6 -18.44 0.00 -2.40
C GLU A 6 -17.97 1.44 -2.20
N ASP A 7 -18.72 2.26 -1.45
CA ASP A 7 -18.30 3.62 -1.10
C ASP A 7 -17.11 3.58 -0.13
N TYR A 8 -17.20 2.74 0.90
CA TYR A 8 -16.10 2.56 1.87
C TYR A 8 -14.88 1.92 1.21
N PHE A 9 -15.09 0.90 0.38
CA PHE A 9 -14.02 0.27 -0.38
C PHE A 9 -13.32 1.27 -1.28
N SER A 10 -14.09 2.11 -2.00
CA SER A 10 -13.54 3.13 -2.90
C SER A 10 -12.71 4.19 -2.17
N GLU A 11 -13.18 4.64 -1.01
CA GLU A 11 -12.44 5.59 -0.17
C GLU A 11 -11.15 4.98 0.39
N LEU A 12 -11.21 3.75 0.91
CA LEU A 12 -10.06 3.07 1.51
C LEU A 12 -9.02 2.66 0.45
N GLN A 13 -9.45 2.14 -0.70
CA GLN A 13 -8.50 1.79 -1.77
C GLN A 13 -7.80 3.05 -2.33
N ALA A 14 -8.51 4.17 -2.46
CA ALA A 14 -7.91 5.43 -2.90
C ALA A 14 -6.86 5.93 -1.90
N ASN A 15 -7.14 5.79 -0.60
CA ASN A 15 -6.19 6.11 0.47
C ASN A 15 -4.95 5.20 0.43
N MET A 16 -5.13 3.88 0.22
CA MET A 16 -4.02 2.95 0.04
C MET A 16 -3.10 3.36 -1.12
N VAL A 17 -3.67 3.73 -2.26
CA VAL A 17 -2.90 4.21 -3.42
C VAL A 17 -2.18 5.52 -3.11
N ALA A 18 -2.84 6.49 -2.47
CA ALA A 18 -2.25 7.78 -2.12
C ALA A 18 -1.02 7.64 -1.21
N VAL A 19 -1.11 6.82 -0.17
CA VAL A 19 0.03 6.55 0.73
C VAL A 19 1.16 5.82 0.01
N CYS A 20 0.84 4.85 -0.85
CA CYS A 20 1.86 4.15 -1.64
C CYS A 20 2.58 5.11 -2.62
N LEU A 21 1.85 6.06 -3.23
CA LEU A 21 2.43 7.10 -4.09
C LEU A 21 3.35 8.04 -3.30
N GLU A 22 2.92 8.48 -2.12
CA GLU A 22 3.73 9.32 -1.23
C GLU A 22 5.00 8.60 -0.79
N TYR A 23 4.88 7.31 -0.42
CA TYR A 23 6.00 6.46 0.00
C TYR A 23 7.13 6.42 -1.05
N VAL A 24 6.77 6.41 -2.34
CA VAL A 24 7.71 6.44 -3.47
C VAL A 24 7.92 7.82 -4.07
N LYS A 25 7.51 8.89 -3.37
CA LYS A 25 7.64 10.28 -3.82
C LYS A 25 7.14 10.50 -5.25
N HIS A 26 6.05 9.82 -5.63
CA HIS A 26 5.44 9.88 -6.95
C HIS A 26 6.36 9.46 -8.12
N LYS A 27 7.39 8.65 -7.85
CA LYS A 27 8.37 8.20 -8.88
C LYS A 27 8.07 6.83 -9.47
N ALA A 28 7.03 6.14 -9.03
CA ALA A 28 6.60 4.89 -9.64
C ALA A 28 5.68 5.14 -10.84
N ASN A 29 5.84 4.35 -11.90
CA ASN A 29 4.94 4.30 -13.05
C ASN A 29 3.59 3.68 -12.66
N ASP A 30 3.66 2.54 -11.95
CA ASP A 30 2.50 1.78 -11.48
C ASP A 30 2.74 1.24 -10.07
N ILE A 31 1.65 0.93 -9.37
CA ILE A 31 1.68 0.35 -8.03
C ILE A 31 0.79 -0.90 -8.02
N TYR A 32 1.33 -2.02 -7.56
CA TYR A 32 0.57 -3.24 -7.29
C TYR A 32 0.40 -3.42 -5.79
N ILE A 33 -0.85 -3.38 -5.34
CA ILE A 33 -1.22 -3.61 -3.94
C ILE A 33 -1.81 -5.01 -3.81
N TYR A 34 -1.30 -5.77 -2.85
CA TYR A 34 -1.84 -7.07 -2.46
C TYR A 34 -2.46 -6.98 -1.07
N CYS A 35 -3.69 -7.50 -0.96
CA CYS A 35 -4.48 -7.52 0.26
C CYS A 35 -5.15 -8.88 0.41
N SER A 36 -5.12 -9.47 1.60
CA SER A 36 -5.92 -10.65 1.92
C SER A 36 -6.36 -10.69 3.38
N TYR A 37 -7.46 -11.38 3.62
CA TYR A 37 -7.92 -11.77 4.94
C TYR A 37 -8.26 -13.26 4.91
N GLU A 38 -7.33 -14.07 5.40
CA GLU A 38 -7.43 -15.53 5.37
C GLU A 38 -7.06 -16.10 6.74
N SER A 39 -7.83 -17.09 7.23
CA SER A 39 -7.59 -17.75 8.52
C SER A 39 -7.42 -16.78 9.71
N ASN A 40 -8.23 -15.71 9.74
CA ASN A 40 -8.16 -14.62 10.73
C ASN A 40 -6.85 -13.82 10.72
N VAL A 41 -6.12 -13.80 9.60
CA VAL A 41 -4.88 -13.04 9.42
C VAL A 41 -5.06 -12.05 8.28
N TYR A 42 -4.75 -10.78 8.55
CA TYR A 42 -4.66 -9.74 7.53
C TYR A 42 -3.26 -9.72 6.93
N VAL A 43 -3.17 -9.69 5.60
CA VAL A 43 -1.90 -9.52 4.90
C VAL A 43 -2.02 -8.34 3.95
N PHE A 44 -1.03 -7.46 4.04
CA PHE A 44 -0.86 -6.34 3.13
C PHE A 44 0.56 -6.37 2.55
N ASN A 45 0.70 -6.11 1.26
CA ASN A 45 2.00 -5.87 0.64
C ASN A 45 1.88 -5.00 -0.60
N VAL A 46 2.99 -4.41 -1.02
CA VAL A 46 3.03 -3.51 -2.18
C VAL A 46 4.32 -3.69 -2.98
N PHE A 47 4.16 -3.57 -4.30
CA PHE A 47 5.22 -3.59 -5.29
C PHE A 47 5.10 -2.37 -6.20
N PHE A 48 6.24 -1.87 -6.66
CA PHE A 48 6.32 -0.64 -7.43
C PHE A 48 6.93 -0.91 -8.79
N VAL A 49 6.33 -0.37 -9.84
CA VAL A 49 6.91 -0.39 -11.19
C VAL A 49 7.70 0.88 -11.39
N ILE A 50 9.00 0.74 -11.67
CA ILE A 50 9.88 1.85 -12.03
C ILE A 50 10.62 1.43 -13.30
N GLU A 51 10.52 2.23 -14.35
CA GLU A 51 11.16 1.94 -15.65
C GLU A 51 10.84 0.52 -16.15
N ASN A 52 9.56 0.14 -16.10
CA ASN A 52 9.03 -1.18 -16.50
C ASN A 52 9.53 -2.38 -15.67
N ASN A 53 10.20 -2.15 -14.55
CA ASN A 53 10.67 -3.22 -13.65
C ASN A 53 9.91 -3.18 -12.32
N VAL A 54 9.58 -4.37 -11.79
CA VAL A 54 8.84 -4.51 -10.52
C VAL A 54 9.82 -4.63 -9.35
N TYR A 55 9.67 -3.75 -8.37
CA TYR A 55 10.52 -3.70 -7.18
C TYR A 55 9.73 -3.88 -5.89
N ARG A 56 10.37 -4.55 -4.92
CA ARG A 56 9.90 -4.63 -3.53
C ARG A 56 10.34 -3.38 -2.76
N LYS A 57 9.55 -2.97 -1.77
CA LYS A 57 9.81 -1.78 -0.92
C LYS A 57 11.25 -1.68 -0.38
N HIS A 58 11.87 -2.76 0.08
CA HIS A 58 13.25 -2.76 0.61
C HIS A 58 14.36 -2.59 -0.44
N LYS A 59 14.04 -2.59 -1.74
CA LYS A 59 15.01 -2.40 -2.83
C LYS A 59 14.97 -1.01 -3.44
N LEU A 60 13.96 -0.20 -3.10
CA LEU A 60 13.73 1.08 -3.78
C LEU A 60 14.90 2.05 -3.65
N ASN A 61 15.56 2.10 -2.49
CA ASN A 61 16.72 2.97 -2.28
C ASN A 61 17.93 2.64 -3.17
N THR A 62 17.99 1.44 -3.75
CA THR A 62 19.07 1.06 -4.67
C THR A 62 18.89 1.63 -6.08
N ILE A 63 17.66 2.06 -6.42
CA ILE A 63 17.31 2.65 -7.72
C ILE A 63 17.00 4.14 -7.56
N LEU A 64 16.33 4.50 -6.47
CA LEU A 64 15.91 5.84 -6.09
C LEU A 64 16.47 6.17 -4.70
N ASN A 65 17.67 6.72 -4.65
CA ASN A 65 18.42 6.92 -3.41
C ASN A 65 17.71 7.79 -2.36
N GLU A 66 16.77 8.64 -2.78
CA GLU A 66 15.98 9.47 -1.86
C GLU A 66 14.80 8.75 -1.19
N ILE A 67 14.50 7.50 -1.54
CA ILE A 67 13.41 6.74 -0.91
C ILE A 67 13.90 6.13 0.41
N ASP A 68 13.20 6.47 1.49
CA ASP A 68 13.45 5.89 2.79
C ASP A 68 12.95 4.45 2.83
N THR A 69 13.88 3.53 2.99
CA THR A 69 13.62 2.08 3.08
C THR A 69 14.07 1.52 4.43
N SER A 70 14.18 2.37 5.46
CA SER A 70 14.35 1.93 6.84
C SER A 70 13.24 0.95 7.24
N ILE A 71 13.54 0.09 8.21
CA ILE A 71 12.60 -0.90 8.73
C ILE A 71 11.34 -0.18 9.23
N ASP A 72 11.50 0.87 10.04
CA ASP A 72 10.39 1.66 10.60
C ASP A 72 9.45 2.20 9.52
N ARG A 73 9.97 2.71 8.41
CA ARG A 73 9.12 3.20 7.31
C ARG A 73 8.43 2.08 6.55
N GLN A 74 9.09 0.94 6.40
CA GLN A 74 8.48 -0.23 5.76
C GLN A 74 7.38 -0.84 6.64
N GLU A 75 7.58 -0.90 7.95
CA GLU A 75 6.58 -1.36 8.93
C GLU A 75 5.40 -0.40 8.97
N ALA A 76 5.63 0.92 9.05
CA ALA A 76 4.56 1.90 9.02
C ALA A 76 3.66 1.80 7.78
N LEU A 77 4.25 1.53 6.61
CA LEU A 77 3.49 1.28 5.37
C LEU A 77 2.65 0.00 5.45
N LEU A 78 3.19 -1.07 6.03
CA LEU A 78 2.48 -2.34 6.19
C LEU A 78 1.34 -2.22 7.19
N ASP A 79 1.59 -1.63 8.35
CA ASP A 79 0.61 -1.39 9.41
C ASP A 79 -0.54 -0.52 8.90
N PHE A 80 -0.23 0.54 8.15
CA PHE A 80 -1.24 1.36 7.51
C PHE A 80 -2.16 0.52 6.60
N GLY A 81 -1.59 -0.34 5.75
CA GLY A 81 -2.37 -1.19 4.88
C GLY A 81 -3.25 -2.20 5.64
N ILE A 82 -2.70 -2.84 6.69
CA ILE A 82 -3.44 -3.76 7.56
C ILE A 82 -4.61 -3.03 8.24
N ASN A 83 -4.38 -1.84 8.81
CA ASN A 83 -5.42 -1.05 9.46
C ASN A 83 -6.57 -0.69 8.50
N ASN A 84 -6.27 -0.42 7.23
CA ASN A 84 -7.31 -0.18 6.22
C ASN A 84 -8.11 -1.46 5.91
N LEU A 85 -7.47 -2.63 5.90
CA LEU A 85 -8.17 -3.90 5.70
C LEU A 85 -9.08 -4.25 6.87
N GLU A 86 -8.63 -4.01 8.11
CA GLU A 86 -9.47 -4.13 9.29
C GLU A 86 -10.66 -3.18 9.23
N ALA A 87 -10.43 -1.93 8.83
CA ALA A 87 -11.50 -0.94 8.68
C ALA A 87 -12.53 -1.37 7.63
N LEU A 88 -12.08 -1.95 6.51
CA LEU A 88 -12.93 -2.45 5.43
C LEU A 88 -13.74 -3.67 5.86
N HIS A 89 -13.12 -4.63 6.54
CA HIS A 89 -13.79 -5.85 7.01
C HIS A 89 -14.91 -5.56 8.01
N ASN A 90 -14.82 -4.44 8.73
CA ASN A 90 -15.84 -3.97 9.67
C ASN A 90 -16.98 -3.14 9.02
N LYS A 91 -17.11 -3.11 7.69
CA LYS A 91 -18.19 -2.43 6.95
C LYS A 91 -19.21 -3.43 6.41
#